data_AF-A0A1B6AG10-F1
#
_entry.id   AF-A0A1B6AG10-F1
#
_cell.length_a   1.000
_cell.length_b   1.000
_cell.length_c   1.000
_cell.angle_alpha   90.00
_cell.angle_beta   90.00
_cell.angle_gamma   90.00
#
_symmetry.space_group_name_H-M   'P 1'
#
loop_
_entity.id
_entity.type
_entity.pdbx_description
1 polymer ?
#
loop_
_entity_poly.entity_id
_entity_poly.type
_entity_poly.pdbx_seq_one_letter_code
_entity_poly.pdbx_strand_id
1 'polypeptide(L)'
;MCDTTGPAAAGQGAPGPLPEPYLAELAAGVHAFIQPDGGWCLNNAGFVTDGDATLVVDTAATERRARLLRRRIAESGAPVPRMLVNTHHHGDHTYGNGVFTPEATVIGHAACRSELLAAGHQLHAVWPQVEYGDIRLTPPTVTYREELTLHVGGTEVRLIHPGVAHTTGDTIVWLPRQRVVFAGDLVFHGGTPFFFMGSLAGSLRAVRLLRSLDAAVVVPGHGPVAGPEVYDGVERYLEFVGRLAEEGRAAGRTPLEAAQGADLGPFAELAESERLVANLHRAYAELAGAAPGSPLDVVAGFGDMTVLNGGVPVACHA
;
A
#
# COMPACT_ATOMS: atom_id res chain seq x y z
N MET A 1 54.87 -20.75 5.07
CA MET A 1 53.58 -20.87 5.76
C MET A 1 52.92 -19.51 5.61
N CYS A 2 52.06 -19.35 4.61
CA CYS A 2 51.34 -18.10 4.38
C CYS A 2 50.02 -18.16 5.13
N ASP A 3 49.82 -17.16 5.98
CA ASP A 3 48.64 -16.94 6.80
C ASP A 3 47.46 -16.50 5.92
N THR A 4 46.33 -17.19 6.03
CA THR A 4 45.08 -16.87 5.34
C THR A 4 44.02 -16.52 6.39
N THR A 5 43.95 -15.25 6.77
CA THR A 5 42.79 -14.71 7.51
C THR A 5 41.99 -13.82 6.57
N GLY A 6 40.88 -14.37 6.06
CA GLY A 6 39.87 -13.60 5.33
C GLY A 6 39.06 -12.70 6.29
N PRO A 7 38.48 -11.59 5.79
CA PRO A 7 37.73 -10.67 6.63
C PRO A 7 36.41 -11.31 7.07
N ALA A 8 36.13 -11.23 8.37
CA ALA A 8 34.85 -11.64 8.95
C ALA A 8 33.73 -10.72 8.43
N ALA A 9 32.64 -11.33 7.96
CA ALA A 9 31.42 -10.62 7.63
C ALA A 9 30.89 -9.88 8.86
N ALA A 10 30.67 -8.58 8.74
CA ALA A 10 30.03 -7.78 9.77
C ALA A 10 28.57 -8.26 9.93
N GLY A 11 28.26 -8.85 11.07
CA GLY A 11 26.89 -9.21 11.44
C GLY A 11 26.04 -7.95 11.53
N GLN A 12 24.93 -7.92 10.78
CA GLN A 12 23.89 -6.91 10.94
C GLN A 12 23.26 -7.12 12.31
N GLY A 13 23.48 -6.18 13.23
CA GLY A 13 22.81 -6.16 14.53
C GLY A 13 21.30 -6.04 14.35
N ALA A 14 20.52 -6.59 15.28
CA ALA A 14 19.07 -6.44 15.28
C ALA A 14 18.71 -4.94 15.19
N PRO A 15 17.80 -4.54 14.29
CA PRO A 15 17.40 -3.14 14.16
C PRO A 15 16.81 -2.65 15.50
N GLY A 16 17.12 -1.40 15.85
CA GLY A 16 16.55 -0.74 17.02
C GLY A 16 15.02 -0.59 16.91
N PRO A 17 14.33 -0.12 17.97
CA PRO A 17 12.89 0.09 17.92
C PRO A 17 12.52 1.04 16.76
N LEU A 18 11.52 0.66 15.97
CA LEU A 18 11.00 1.49 14.88
C LEU A 18 10.49 2.83 15.44
N PRO A 19 10.64 3.95 14.70
CA PRO A 19 10.10 5.23 15.13
C PRO A 19 8.57 5.16 15.34
N GLU A 20 8.07 5.86 16.35
CA GLU A 20 6.64 5.92 16.63
C GLU A 20 5.87 6.63 15.49
N PRO A 21 4.62 6.22 15.21
CA PRO A 21 3.76 6.94 14.29
C PRO A 21 3.52 8.40 14.70
N TYR A 22 3.41 9.27 13.70
CA TYR A 22 3.22 10.71 13.90
C TYR A 22 2.24 11.32 12.90
N LEU A 23 1.70 12.49 13.24
CA LEU A 23 0.86 13.29 12.35
C LEU A 23 1.72 14.36 11.66
N ALA A 24 1.50 14.54 10.37
CA ALA A 24 2.00 15.66 9.58
C ALA A 24 0.82 16.43 8.99
N GLU A 25 0.73 17.74 9.26
CA GLU A 25 -0.21 18.61 8.55
C GLU A 25 0.36 18.94 7.16
N LEU A 26 -0.41 18.61 6.12
CA LEU A 26 -0.01 18.73 4.71
C LEU A 26 -0.53 20.03 4.09
N ALA A 27 -1.72 20.43 4.52
CA ALA A 27 -2.41 21.66 4.19
C ALA A 27 -3.41 21.94 5.31
N ALA A 28 -3.98 23.15 5.33
CA ALA A 28 -4.99 23.50 6.34
C ALA A 28 -6.13 22.46 6.37
N GLY A 29 -6.25 21.76 7.51
CA GLY A 29 -7.27 20.73 7.74
C GLY A 29 -6.98 19.37 7.08
N VAL A 30 -5.81 19.14 6.49
CA VAL A 30 -5.44 17.87 5.83
C VAL A 30 -4.18 17.31 6.47
N HIS A 31 -4.27 16.11 7.02
CA HIS A 31 -3.18 15.50 7.77
C HIS A 31 -2.91 14.07 7.30
N ALA A 32 -1.63 13.68 7.27
CA ALA A 32 -1.20 12.29 7.16
C ALA A 32 -0.80 11.74 8.53
N PHE A 33 -1.18 10.50 8.79
CA PHE A 33 -0.67 9.67 9.87
C PHE A 33 0.37 8.72 9.28
N ILE A 34 1.64 9.02 9.54
CA ILE A 34 2.78 8.33 8.94
C ILE A 34 3.27 7.27 9.91
N GLN A 35 3.52 6.06 9.41
CA GLN A 35 3.96 4.92 10.20
C GLN A 35 5.34 4.43 9.76
N PRO A 36 6.45 4.98 10.30
CA PRO A 36 7.79 4.51 9.97
C PRO A 36 8.03 3.06 10.42
N ASP A 37 8.82 2.28 9.69
CA ASP A 37 9.56 2.65 8.46
C ASP A 37 8.72 2.64 7.17
N GLY A 38 7.45 2.26 7.26
CA GLY A 38 6.58 2.09 6.10
C GLY A 38 6.67 0.70 5.48
N GLY A 39 7.31 -0.28 6.13
CA GLY A 39 7.33 -1.65 5.65
C GLY A 39 5.97 -2.36 5.70
N TRP A 40 5.97 -3.67 5.49
CA TRP A 40 4.78 -4.52 5.56
C TRP A 40 3.91 -4.24 6.79
N CYS A 41 2.62 -3.99 6.51
CA CYS A 41 1.58 -3.66 7.48
C CYS A 41 1.73 -2.31 8.22
N LEU A 42 2.64 -1.45 7.77
CA LEU A 42 2.82 -0.07 8.26
C LEU A 42 2.37 0.95 7.21
N ASN A 43 1.11 0.85 6.78
CA ASN A 43 0.55 1.78 5.81
C ASN A 43 0.44 3.21 6.39
N ASN A 44 0.39 4.22 5.54
CA ASN A 44 -0.06 5.54 5.91
C ASN A 44 -1.59 5.58 5.98
N ALA A 45 -2.09 6.43 6.87
CA ALA A 45 -3.48 6.83 6.93
C ALA A 45 -3.54 8.36 6.92
N GLY A 46 -4.73 8.93 7.04
CA GLY A 46 -4.87 10.38 7.18
C GLY A 46 -6.26 10.81 7.55
N PHE A 47 -6.44 12.12 7.71
CA PHE A 47 -7.75 12.69 7.89
C PHE A 47 -7.86 14.09 7.30
N VAL A 48 -9.09 14.44 6.96
CA VAL A 48 -9.52 15.73 6.43
C VAL A 48 -10.55 16.28 7.40
N THR A 49 -10.40 17.52 7.83
CA THR A 49 -11.34 18.17 8.76
C THR A 49 -11.62 19.61 8.34
N ASP A 50 -12.88 20.03 8.46
CA ASP A 50 -13.33 21.38 8.19
C ASP A 50 -14.65 21.65 8.94
N GLY A 51 -14.64 22.65 9.82
CA GLY A 51 -15.75 22.92 10.74
C GLY A 51 -16.07 21.72 11.63
N ASP A 52 -17.32 21.25 11.58
CA ASP A 52 -17.81 20.11 12.38
C ASP A 52 -17.68 18.75 11.68
N ALA A 53 -17.05 18.70 10.50
CA ALA A 53 -16.92 17.49 9.70
C ALA A 53 -15.48 16.95 9.69
N THR A 54 -15.35 15.63 9.86
CA THR A 54 -14.07 14.92 9.73
C THR A 54 -14.26 13.63 8.93
N LEU A 55 -13.35 13.40 7.98
CA LEU A 55 -13.20 12.19 7.19
C LEU A 55 -11.84 11.56 7.46
N VAL A 56 -11.79 10.25 7.62
CA VAL A 56 -10.55 9.47 7.75
C VAL A 56 -10.28 8.69 6.47
N VAL A 57 -9.01 8.57 6.09
CA VAL A 57 -8.53 7.73 4.98
C VAL A 57 -7.68 6.61 5.58
N ASP A 58 -8.13 5.36 5.44
CA ASP A 58 -7.52 4.13 5.98
C ASP A 58 -7.33 4.11 7.52
N THR A 59 -6.98 2.93 8.08
CA THR A 59 -7.10 2.72 9.54
C THR A 59 -6.01 1.91 10.27
N ALA A 60 -4.96 1.45 9.59
CA ALA A 60 -3.88 0.62 10.14
C ALA A 60 -4.24 -0.86 10.39
N ALA A 61 -3.19 -1.69 10.45
CA ALA A 61 -3.27 -3.15 10.53
C ALA A 61 -3.69 -3.72 11.88
N THR A 62 -3.45 -3.00 12.98
CA THR A 62 -3.70 -3.50 14.34
C THR A 62 -4.62 -2.57 15.10
N GLU A 63 -5.41 -3.13 16.01
CA GLU A 63 -6.30 -2.37 16.89
C GLU A 63 -5.53 -1.29 17.66
N ARG A 64 -4.31 -1.62 18.14
CA ARG A 64 -3.44 -0.68 18.86
C ARG A 64 -3.13 0.56 18.01
N ARG A 65 -2.76 0.37 16.74
CA ARG A 65 -2.41 1.44 15.80
C ARG A 65 -3.64 2.21 15.34
N ALA A 66 -4.75 1.53 15.06
CA ALA A 66 -6.03 2.16 14.73
C ALA A 66 -6.54 3.07 15.87
N ARG A 67 -6.42 2.60 17.13
CA ARG A 67 -6.73 3.41 18.31
C ARG A 67 -5.76 4.57 18.49
N LEU A 68 -4.47 4.39 18.15
CA LEU A 68 -3.51 5.50 18.15
C LEU A 68 -3.91 6.58 17.12
N LEU A 69 -4.24 6.19 15.89
CA LEU A 69 -4.76 7.11 14.87
C LEU A 69 -6.00 7.86 15.38
N ARG A 70 -7.01 7.16 15.92
CA ARG A 70 -8.23 7.78 16.47
C ARG A 70 -7.91 8.77 17.60
N ARG A 71 -6.96 8.44 18.48
CA ARG A 71 -6.50 9.36 19.54
C ARG A 71 -5.80 10.59 18.98
N ARG A 72 -4.87 10.42 18.04
CA ARG A 72 -4.15 11.55 17.42
C ARG A 72 -5.09 12.50 16.66
N ILE A 73 -6.13 11.97 16.02
CA ILE A 73 -7.21 12.80 15.43
C ILE A 73 -7.89 13.63 16.52
N ALA A 74 -8.30 13.02 17.64
CA ALA A 74 -8.96 13.76 18.73
C ALA A 74 -8.04 14.81 19.37
N GLU A 75 -6.75 14.48 19.57
CA GLU A 75 -5.74 15.39 20.13
C GLU A 75 -5.45 16.60 19.22
N SER A 76 -5.67 16.47 17.90
CA SER A 76 -5.57 17.59 16.96
C SER A 76 -6.71 18.63 17.10
N GLY A 77 -7.75 18.31 17.87
CA GLY A 77 -8.95 19.14 18.02
C GLY A 77 -10.01 18.94 16.93
N ALA A 78 -9.78 18.03 15.98
CA ALA A 78 -10.77 17.68 14.97
C ALA A 78 -12.03 17.03 15.60
N PRO A 79 -13.24 17.33 15.09
CA PRO A 79 -14.46 16.63 15.47
C PRO A 79 -14.36 15.12 15.22
N VAL A 80 -15.22 14.36 15.91
CA VAL A 80 -15.30 12.90 15.74
C VAL A 80 -15.54 12.55 14.26
N PRO A 81 -14.73 11.67 13.65
CA PRO A 81 -14.94 11.22 12.28
C PRO A 81 -16.34 10.67 12.03
N ARG A 82 -16.99 11.13 10.97
CA ARG A 82 -18.30 10.62 10.50
C ARG A 82 -18.21 9.89 9.17
N MET A 83 -17.08 10.00 8.49
CA MET A 83 -16.77 9.34 7.23
C MET A 83 -15.42 8.64 7.35
N LEU A 84 -15.32 7.46 6.75
CA LEU A 84 -14.09 6.69 6.64
C LEU A 84 -14.01 6.16 5.21
N VAL A 85 -12.91 6.43 4.52
CA VAL A 85 -12.65 5.95 3.16
C VAL A 85 -11.56 4.89 3.21
N ASN A 86 -11.82 3.73 2.61
CA ASN A 86 -10.77 2.74 2.34
C ASN A 86 -10.21 2.93 0.94
N THR A 87 -8.87 3.02 0.84
CA THR A 87 -8.19 3.09 -0.45
C THR A 87 -8.28 1.77 -1.19
N HIS A 88 -8.13 0.64 -0.49
CA HIS A 88 -8.30 -0.70 -1.02
C HIS A 88 -8.51 -1.72 0.12
N HIS A 89 -8.60 -3.01 -0.21
CA HIS A 89 -9.11 -4.04 0.72
C HIS A 89 -8.07 -4.65 1.67
N HIS A 90 -6.77 -4.33 1.54
CA HIS A 90 -5.75 -4.96 2.36
C HIS A 90 -5.95 -4.66 3.85
N GLY A 91 -5.53 -5.61 4.69
CA GLY A 91 -5.85 -5.60 6.11
C GLY A 91 -5.18 -4.46 6.85
N ASP A 92 -4.01 -4.04 6.41
CA ASP A 92 -3.32 -2.87 6.93
C ASP A 92 -4.02 -1.56 6.64
N HIS A 93 -4.86 -1.50 5.61
CA HIS A 93 -5.69 -0.32 5.33
C HIS A 93 -7.06 -0.38 6.05
N THR A 94 -7.54 -1.59 6.39
CA THR A 94 -8.97 -1.81 6.70
C THR A 94 -9.27 -2.47 8.04
N TYR A 95 -8.32 -3.16 8.68
CA TYR A 95 -8.56 -3.88 9.93
C TYR A 95 -8.95 -2.95 11.09
N GLY A 96 -8.46 -1.71 11.07
CA GLY A 96 -8.82 -0.68 12.02
C GLY A 96 -10.22 -0.07 11.83
N ASN A 97 -10.96 -0.40 10.77
CA ASN A 97 -12.25 0.21 10.46
C ASN A 97 -13.23 0.14 11.65
N GLY A 98 -13.25 -0.99 12.36
CA GLY A 98 -14.12 -1.20 13.53
C GLY A 98 -13.89 -0.20 14.67
N VAL A 99 -12.70 0.40 14.78
CA VAL A 99 -12.37 1.41 15.79
C VAL A 99 -13.09 2.74 15.54
N PHE A 100 -13.57 3.00 14.32
CA PHE A 100 -14.28 4.22 13.93
C PHE A 100 -15.80 4.04 13.84
N THR A 101 -16.30 2.81 13.99
CA THR A 101 -17.73 2.51 13.96
C THR A 101 -18.33 2.38 15.36
N PRO A 102 -19.60 2.76 15.57
CA PRO A 102 -20.61 3.13 14.56
C PRO A 102 -20.61 4.63 14.16
N GLU A 103 -19.68 5.44 14.65
CA GLU A 103 -19.70 6.89 14.41
C GLU A 103 -19.44 7.26 12.95
N ALA A 104 -18.53 6.56 12.27
CA ALA A 104 -18.18 6.76 10.88
C ALA A 104 -18.89 5.79 9.92
N THR A 105 -19.35 6.31 8.78
CA THR A 105 -19.77 5.49 7.64
C THR A 105 -18.54 5.08 6.83
N VAL A 106 -18.37 3.77 6.61
CA VAL A 106 -17.28 3.24 5.80
C VAL A 106 -17.66 3.29 4.32
N ILE A 107 -16.81 3.92 3.51
CA ILE A 107 -16.99 4.22 2.10
C ILE A 107 -15.82 3.61 1.33
N GLY A 108 -16.07 3.00 0.18
CA GLY A 108 -15.02 2.41 -0.64
C GLY A 108 -15.54 1.86 -1.96
N HIS A 109 -14.64 1.48 -2.85
CA HIS A 109 -15.03 0.88 -4.13
C HIS A 109 -15.81 -0.44 -3.92
N ALA A 110 -16.73 -0.76 -4.84
CA ALA A 110 -17.54 -1.98 -4.76
C ALA A 110 -16.67 -3.26 -4.67
N ALA A 111 -15.57 -3.32 -5.42
CA ALA A 111 -14.62 -4.44 -5.32
C ALA A 111 -13.85 -4.43 -3.99
N CYS A 112 -13.50 -3.26 -3.43
CA CYS A 112 -12.88 -3.19 -2.10
C CYS A 112 -13.75 -3.85 -1.04
N ARG A 113 -15.08 -3.65 -1.09
CA ARG A 113 -16.02 -4.33 -0.19
C ARG A 113 -15.98 -5.85 -0.35
N SER A 114 -16.12 -6.33 -1.59
CA SER A 114 -16.20 -7.77 -1.86
C SER A 114 -14.90 -8.48 -1.51
N GLU A 115 -13.76 -7.90 -1.89
CA GLU A 115 -12.42 -8.46 -1.63
C GLU A 115 -12.08 -8.44 -0.13
N LEU A 116 -12.46 -7.40 0.62
CA LEU A 116 -12.26 -7.37 2.07
C LEU A 116 -12.99 -8.54 2.74
N LEU A 117 -14.24 -8.77 2.36
CA LEU A 117 -15.04 -9.89 2.88
C LEU A 117 -14.46 -11.25 2.49
N ALA A 118 -13.92 -11.36 1.27
CA ALA A 118 -13.32 -12.60 0.78
C ALA A 118 -11.96 -12.89 1.44
N ALA A 119 -11.13 -11.86 1.60
CA ALA A 119 -9.80 -11.98 2.21
C ALA A 119 -9.89 -12.28 3.71
N GLY A 120 -10.89 -11.72 4.40
CA GLY A 120 -11.17 -12.02 5.78
C GLY A 120 -10.05 -11.56 6.72
N HIS A 121 -9.43 -12.50 7.43
CA HIS A 121 -8.31 -12.25 8.34
C HIS A 121 -6.96 -12.70 7.72
N GLN A 122 -6.75 -12.48 6.42
CA GLN A 122 -5.60 -12.98 5.67
C GLN A 122 -4.24 -12.66 6.34
N LEU A 123 -4.05 -11.46 6.90
CA LEU A 123 -2.79 -11.13 7.57
C LEU A 123 -2.51 -12.03 8.79
N HIS A 124 -3.54 -12.56 9.46
CA HIS A 124 -3.35 -13.49 10.59
C HIS A 124 -2.80 -14.84 10.12
N ALA A 125 -3.11 -15.24 8.89
CA ALA A 125 -2.56 -16.46 8.30
C ALA A 125 -1.11 -16.27 7.85
N VAL A 126 -0.76 -15.09 7.32
CA VAL A 126 0.59 -14.78 6.84
C VAL A 126 1.54 -14.49 8.01
N TRP A 127 1.08 -13.74 9.02
CA TRP A 127 1.87 -13.34 10.19
C TRP A 127 1.11 -13.64 11.51
N PRO A 128 1.00 -14.93 11.90
CA PRO A 128 0.23 -15.33 13.08
C PRO A 128 0.80 -14.83 14.41
N GLN A 129 2.08 -14.42 14.43
CA GLN A 129 2.77 -13.90 15.61
C GLN A 129 2.45 -12.43 15.94
N VAL A 130 1.79 -11.71 15.03
CA VAL A 130 1.48 -10.29 15.22
C VAL A 130 0.26 -10.13 16.14
N GLU A 131 0.35 -9.21 17.10
CA GLU A 131 -0.76 -8.85 17.99
C GLU A 131 -1.74 -7.91 17.28
N TYR A 132 -2.68 -8.47 16.52
CA TYR A 132 -3.68 -7.69 15.78
C TYR A 132 -4.74 -7.01 16.67
N GLY A 133 -5.10 -7.61 17.80
CA GLY A 133 -6.21 -7.17 18.66
C GLY A 133 -7.59 -7.69 18.23
N ASP A 134 -8.68 -7.10 18.73
CA ASP A 134 -10.07 -7.43 18.34
C ASP A 134 -10.39 -6.84 16.95
N ILE A 135 -9.89 -7.50 15.90
CA ILE A 135 -10.19 -7.10 14.53
C ILE A 135 -11.61 -7.55 14.17
N ARG A 136 -12.47 -6.57 13.88
CA ARG A 136 -13.80 -6.80 13.32
C ARG A 136 -13.82 -6.39 11.86
N LEU A 137 -14.04 -7.35 10.98
CA LEU A 137 -14.18 -7.07 9.55
C LEU A 137 -15.35 -6.13 9.31
N THR A 138 -15.03 -4.89 8.97
CA THR A 138 -15.99 -3.79 8.86
C THR A 138 -15.92 -3.23 7.44
N PRO A 139 -16.59 -3.87 6.47
CA PRO A 139 -16.49 -3.48 5.06
C PRO A 139 -17.21 -2.16 4.76
N PRO A 140 -16.86 -1.48 3.65
CA PRO A 140 -17.60 -0.33 3.13
C PRO A 140 -19.10 -0.59 3.02
N THR A 141 -19.92 0.24 3.67
CA THR A 141 -21.40 0.16 3.61
C THR A 141 -21.98 1.08 2.55
N VAL A 142 -21.24 2.13 2.16
CA VAL A 142 -21.50 2.93 0.96
C VAL A 142 -20.44 2.55 -0.07
N THR A 143 -20.88 2.20 -1.28
CA THR A 143 -19.98 1.79 -2.36
C THR A 143 -20.21 2.60 -3.62
N TYR A 144 -19.14 2.75 -4.40
CA TYR A 144 -19.13 3.38 -5.71
C TYR A 144 -18.29 2.55 -6.69
N ARG A 145 -18.32 2.90 -7.99
CA ARG A 145 -17.62 2.15 -9.05
C ARG A 145 -16.59 2.98 -9.82
N GLU A 146 -16.97 4.18 -10.24
CA GLU A 146 -16.08 5.03 -11.04
C GLU A 146 -15.53 6.17 -10.18
N GLU A 147 -16.41 7.08 -9.77
CA GLU A 147 -16.06 8.22 -8.93
C GLU A 147 -17.14 8.50 -7.89
N LEU A 148 -16.75 9.12 -6.78
CA LEU A 148 -17.66 9.67 -5.77
C LEU A 148 -17.07 10.97 -5.21
N THR A 149 -17.87 12.02 -5.12
CA THR A 149 -17.45 13.26 -4.45
C THR A 149 -18.09 13.33 -3.07
N LEU A 150 -17.26 13.56 -2.06
CA LEU A 150 -17.66 13.78 -0.68
C LEU A 150 -17.35 15.22 -0.28
N HIS A 151 -18.16 15.78 0.62
CA HIS A 151 -17.93 17.09 1.19
C HIS A 151 -17.66 16.97 2.69
N VAL A 152 -16.48 17.44 3.11
CA VAL A 152 -16.09 17.58 4.50
C VAL A 152 -16.15 19.07 4.81
N GLY A 153 -17.26 19.53 5.42
CA GLY A 153 -17.53 20.95 5.54
C GLY A 153 -17.58 21.60 4.16
N GLY A 154 -16.74 22.59 3.91
CA GLY A 154 -16.54 23.21 2.59
C GLY A 154 -15.46 22.56 1.73
N THR A 155 -14.77 21.52 2.21
CA THR A 155 -13.71 20.83 1.48
C THR A 155 -14.26 19.69 0.62
N GLU A 156 -14.00 19.77 -0.69
CA GLU A 156 -14.29 18.72 -1.66
C GLU A 156 -13.23 17.61 -1.59
N VAL A 157 -13.68 16.35 -1.48
CA VAL A 157 -12.85 15.15 -1.53
C VAL A 157 -13.37 14.24 -2.63
N ARG A 158 -12.56 13.98 -3.66
CA ARG A 158 -12.94 13.15 -4.81
C ARG A 158 -12.32 11.77 -4.66
N LEU A 159 -13.15 10.74 -4.69
CA LEU A 159 -12.74 9.34 -4.73
C LEU A 159 -12.77 8.88 -6.19
N ILE A 160 -11.64 8.41 -6.70
CA ILE A 160 -11.47 8.07 -8.11
C ILE A 160 -10.94 6.64 -8.21
N HIS A 161 -11.67 5.76 -8.88
CA HIS A 161 -11.18 4.42 -9.19
C HIS A 161 -10.27 4.48 -10.43
N PRO A 162 -8.98 4.11 -10.34
CA PRO A 162 -8.04 4.20 -11.47
C PRO A 162 -8.17 3.03 -12.47
N GLY A 163 -9.15 2.14 -12.27
CA GLY A 163 -9.16 0.79 -12.82
C GLY A 163 -8.33 -0.17 -11.98
N VAL A 164 -8.23 -1.42 -12.44
CA VAL A 164 -7.42 -2.46 -11.76
C VAL A 164 -5.93 -2.08 -11.83
N ALA A 165 -5.27 -1.92 -10.68
CA ALA A 165 -3.88 -1.48 -10.59
C ALA A 165 -3.09 -2.19 -9.48
N HIS A 166 -3.17 -1.75 -8.23
CA HIS A 166 -2.59 -2.47 -7.09
C HIS A 166 -3.49 -3.66 -6.69
N THR A 167 -4.79 -3.41 -6.63
CA THR A 167 -5.86 -4.40 -6.51
C THR A 167 -6.95 -4.15 -7.56
N THR A 168 -8.06 -4.86 -7.47
CA THR A 168 -9.27 -4.61 -8.29
C THR A 168 -10.15 -3.50 -7.70
N GLY A 169 -9.86 -3.03 -6.48
CA GLY A 169 -10.70 -2.13 -5.69
C GLY A 169 -10.07 -0.82 -5.28
N ASP A 170 -8.99 -0.40 -5.97
CA ASP A 170 -8.22 0.78 -5.58
C ASP A 170 -9.03 2.08 -5.69
N THR A 171 -8.74 3.01 -4.80
CA THR A 171 -9.36 4.33 -4.69
C THR A 171 -8.26 5.35 -4.48
N ILE A 172 -8.16 6.32 -5.39
CA ILE A 172 -7.40 7.55 -5.19
C ILE A 172 -8.29 8.53 -4.41
N VAL A 173 -7.78 9.10 -3.32
CA VAL A 173 -8.46 10.18 -2.58
C VAL A 173 -7.81 11.51 -2.93
N TRP A 174 -8.49 12.31 -3.73
CA TRP A 174 -7.98 13.56 -4.29
C TRP A 174 -8.65 14.79 -3.67
N LEU A 175 -7.84 15.73 -3.20
CA LEU A 175 -8.27 17.02 -2.67
C LEU A 175 -7.82 18.16 -3.60
N PRO A 176 -8.63 18.58 -4.57
CA PRO A 176 -8.21 19.48 -5.65
C PRO A 176 -7.77 20.85 -5.14
N ARG A 177 -8.49 21.42 -4.16
CA ARG A 177 -8.16 22.75 -3.62
C ARG A 177 -6.82 22.75 -2.87
N GLN A 178 -6.53 21.68 -2.14
CA GLN A 178 -5.31 21.52 -1.36
C GLN A 178 -4.14 20.98 -2.19
N ARG A 179 -4.43 20.42 -3.37
CA ARG A 179 -3.47 19.69 -4.22
C ARG A 179 -2.77 18.55 -3.48
N VAL A 180 -3.55 17.83 -2.65
CA VAL A 180 -3.09 16.67 -1.88
C VAL A 180 -3.78 15.42 -2.39
N VAL A 181 -3.03 14.35 -2.60
CA VAL A 181 -3.57 13.03 -2.94
C VAL A 181 -3.13 11.98 -1.93
N PHE A 182 -4.09 11.17 -1.45
CA PHE A 182 -3.78 9.88 -0.83
C PHE A 182 -3.90 8.80 -1.89
N ALA A 183 -2.78 8.17 -2.21
CA ALA A 183 -2.68 7.24 -3.33
C ALA A 183 -2.98 5.78 -2.94
N GLY A 184 -2.99 5.47 -1.63
CA GLY A 184 -2.88 4.09 -1.18
C GLY A 184 -1.68 3.39 -1.83
N ASP A 185 -1.77 2.09 -1.99
CA ASP A 185 -0.68 1.26 -2.51
C ASP A 185 -0.49 1.34 -4.03
N LEU A 186 -1.06 2.37 -4.66
CA LEU A 186 -0.65 2.78 -6.01
C LEU A 186 0.75 3.42 -6.00
N VAL A 187 1.21 3.88 -4.84
CA VAL A 187 2.53 4.50 -4.64
C VAL A 187 3.15 3.98 -3.35
N PHE A 188 4.39 3.51 -3.47
CA PHE A 188 5.28 3.19 -2.36
C PHE A 188 6.48 4.13 -2.42
N HIS A 189 6.89 4.69 -1.28
CA HIS A 189 8.06 5.57 -1.21
C HIS A 189 9.17 4.91 -0.38
N GLY A 190 10.22 4.45 -1.06
CA GLY A 190 11.34 3.71 -0.45
C GLY A 190 11.12 2.18 -0.37
N GLY A 191 9.86 1.73 -0.44
CA GLY A 191 9.51 0.31 -0.59
C GLY A 191 9.34 -0.10 -2.06
N THR A 192 9.50 -1.39 -2.33
CA THR A 192 9.26 -1.97 -3.66
C THR A 192 7.77 -1.91 -4.01
N PRO A 193 7.36 -1.28 -5.14
CA PRO A 193 5.96 -1.27 -5.57
C PRO A 193 5.38 -2.67 -5.70
N PHE A 194 4.12 -2.84 -5.33
CA PHE A 194 3.44 -4.14 -5.32
C PHE A 194 2.15 -4.11 -6.13
N PHE A 195 1.95 -5.06 -7.04
CA PHE A 195 0.73 -5.14 -7.88
C PHE A 195 0.30 -6.58 -8.18
N PHE A 196 0.70 -7.53 -7.33
CA PHE A 196 0.44 -8.95 -7.51
C PHE A 196 -1.05 -9.27 -7.71
N MET A 197 -1.94 -8.61 -6.97
CA MET A 197 -3.40 -8.78 -7.04
C MET A 197 -4.09 -7.86 -8.04
N GLY A 198 -3.33 -7.02 -8.74
CA GLY A 198 -3.86 -6.04 -9.69
C GLY A 198 -3.28 -6.25 -11.08
N SER A 199 -2.56 -5.25 -11.58
CA SER A 199 -2.07 -5.23 -12.94
C SER A 199 -0.84 -4.37 -13.14
N LEU A 200 0.12 -4.85 -13.94
CA LEU A 200 1.28 -4.06 -14.34
C LEU A 200 0.85 -2.91 -15.26
N ALA A 201 0.14 -3.23 -16.35
CA ALA A 201 -0.36 -2.22 -17.27
C ALA A 201 -1.34 -1.26 -16.59
N GLY A 202 -2.13 -1.77 -15.64
CA GLY A 202 -3.00 -0.98 -14.78
C GLY A 202 -2.27 0.01 -13.89
N SER A 203 -1.22 -0.45 -13.21
CA SER A 203 -0.39 0.39 -12.35
C SER A 203 0.27 1.54 -13.12
N LEU A 204 0.77 1.28 -14.34
CA LEU A 204 1.29 2.34 -15.22
C LEU A 204 0.21 3.37 -15.60
N ARG A 205 -1.03 2.93 -15.85
CA ARG A 205 -2.16 3.86 -16.09
C ARG A 205 -2.52 4.66 -14.84
N ALA A 206 -2.51 4.03 -13.66
CA ALA A 206 -2.80 4.69 -12.40
C ALA A 206 -1.76 5.78 -12.09
N VAL A 207 -0.47 5.53 -12.33
CA VAL A 207 0.59 6.56 -12.19
C VAL A 207 0.33 7.74 -13.13
N ARG A 208 -0.05 7.50 -14.39
CA ARG A 208 -0.39 8.58 -15.33
C ARG A 208 -1.61 9.39 -14.88
N LEU A 209 -2.64 8.72 -14.34
CA LEU A 209 -3.80 9.37 -13.77
C LEU A 209 -3.40 10.25 -12.57
N LEU A 210 -2.62 9.71 -11.63
CA LEU A 210 -2.10 10.45 -10.47
C LEU A 210 -1.32 11.70 -10.88
N ARG A 211 -0.43 11.58 -11.88
CA ARG A 211 0.28 12.74 -12.46
C ARG A 211 -0.68 13.78 -13.04
N SER A 212 -1.75 13.36 -13.70
CA SER A 212 -2.71 14.29 -14.32
C SER A 212 -3.53 15.11 -13.31
N LEU A 213 -3.56 14.69 -12.04
CA LEU A 213 -4.21 15.46 -10.97
C LEU A 213 -3.41 16.70 -10.58
N ASP A 214 -2.13 16.78 -10.94
CA ASP A 214 -1.23 17.90 -10.59
C ASP A 214 -1.16 18.15 -9.06
N ALA A 215 -1.07 17.05 -8.31
CA ALA A 215 -0.85 17.07 -6.86
C ALA A 215 0.53 17.65 -6.52
N ALA A 216 0.55 18.55 -5.54
CA ALA A 216 1.79 19.07 -4.96
C ALA A 216 2.31 18.16 -3.85
N VAL A 217 1.41 17.42 -3.18
CA VAL A 217 1.73 16.51 -2.08
C VAL A 217 1.08 15.16 -2.33
N VAL A 218 1.88 14.11 -2.19
CA VAL A 218 1.50 12.71 -2.37
C VAL A 218 1.69 11.98 -1.05
N VAL A 219 0.60 11.44 -0.50
CA VAL A 219 0.64 10.49 0.61
C VAL A 219 0.63 9.09 0.01
N PRO A 220 1.78 8.40 -0.02
CA PRO A 220 1.85 7.02 -0.51
C PRO A 220 1.13 6.10 0.46
N GLY A 221 0.80 4.88 0.01
CA GLY A 221 0.31 3.83 0.88
C GLY A 221 1.33 3.46 1.95
N HIS A 222 2.62 3.54 1.61
CA HIS A 222 3.74 3.20 2.50
C HIS A 222 4.92 4.14 2.32
N GLY A 223 5.61 4.47 3.42
CA GLY A 223 6.79 5.34 3.45
C GLY A 223 6.49 6.83 3.66
N PRO A 224 7.49 7.71 3.58
CA PRO A 224 7.31 9.13 3.87
C PRO A 224 6.47 9.85 2.80
N VAL A 225 5.80 10.93 3.20
CA VAL A 225 5.12 11.84 2.26
C VAL A 225 6.11 12.42 1.26
N ALA A 226 5.70 12.56 0.00
CA ALA A 226 6.54 13.01 -1.09
C ALA A 226 5.86 14.09 -1.94
N GLY A 227 6.62 14.71 -2.85
CA GLY A 227 6.07 15.43 -3.99
C GLY A 227 5.82 14.51 -5.20
N PRO A 228 5.40 15.08 -6.34
CA PRO A 228 5.09 14.32 -7.56
C PRO A 228 6.30 13.60 -8.18
N GLU A 229 7.53 13.92 -7.78
CA GLU A 229 8.75 13.23 -8.21
C GLU A 229 8.76 11.74 -7.84
N VAL A 230 8.01 11.32 -6.82
CA VAL A 230 7.90 9.90 -6.42
C VAL A 230 7.37 9.02 -7.55
N TYR A 231 6.52 9.58 -8.43
CA TYR A 231 5.94 8.88 -9.56
C TYR A 231 7.00 8.41 -10.56
N ASP A 232 8.12 9.13 -10.70
CA ASP A 232 9.20 8.75 -11.62
C ASP A 232 9.88 7.47 -11.15
N GLY A 233 10.07 7.31 -9.84
CA GLY A 233 10.63 6.08 -9.26
C GLY A 233 9.71 4.89 -9.47
N VAL A 234 8.42 5.06 -9.18
CA VAL A 234 7.40 4.02 -9.34
C VAL A 234 7.29 3.61 -10.81
N GLU A 235 7.17 4.56 -11.73
CA GLU A 235 7.04 4.28 -13.17
C GLU A 235 8.26 3.53 -13.72
N ARG A 236 9.48 3.97 -13.38
CA ARG A 236 10.71 3.28 -13.80
C ARG A 236 10.77 1.84 -13.28
N TYR A 237 10.34 1.60 -12.04
CA TYR A 237 10.30 0.25 -11.48
C TYR A 237 9.28 -0.63 -12.22
N LEU A 238 8.06 -0.12 -12.46
CA LEU A 238 7.04 -0.85 -13.21
C LEU A 238 7.54 -1.22 -14.61
N GLU A 239 8.16 -0.28 -15.33
CA GLU A 239 8.76 -0.54 -16.64
C GLU A 239 9.91 -1.56 -16.58
N PHE A 240 10.71 -1.53 -15.51
CA PHE A 240 11.75 -2.54 -15.27
C PHE A 240 11.14 -3.93 -15.12
N VAL A 241 10.09 -4.10 -14.31
CA VAL A 241 9.40 -5.39 -14.17
C VAL A 241 8.84 -5.85 -15.52
N GLY A 242 8.27 -4.94 -16.31
CA GLY A 242 7.77 -5.24 -17.65
C GLY A 242 8.85 -5.82 -18.57
N ARG A 243 10.00 -5.14 -18.68
CA ARG A 243 11.13 -5.62 -19.49
C ARG A 243 11.66 -6.96 -18.98
N LEU A 244 11.85 -7.09 -17.67
CA LEU A 244 12.34 -8.32 -17.06
C LEU A 244 11.39 -9.50 -17.30
N ALA A 245 10.07 -9.25 -17.29
CA ALA A 245 9.08 -10.28 -17.59
C ALA A 245 9.10 -10.73 -19.05
N GLU A 246 9.22 -9.80 -19.99
CA GLU A 246 9.34 -10.10 -21.41
C GLU A 246 10.61 -10.91 -21.72
N GLU A 247 11.75 -10.45 -21.21
CA GLU A 247 13.05 -11.12 -21.38
C GLU A 247 13.09 -12.50 -20.74
N GLY A 248 12.61 -12.61 -19.49
CA GLY A 248 12.55 -13.86 -18.77
C GLY A 248 11.67 -14.89 -19.48
N ARG A 249 10.48 -14.48 -19.94
CA ARG A 249 9.58 -15.35 -20.70
C ARG A 249 10.17 -15.76 -22.06
N ALA A 250 10.79 -14.84 -22.79
CA ALA A 250 11.46 -15.15 -24.05
C ALA A 250 12.61 -16.16 -23.88
N ALA A 251 13.29 -16.11 -22.73
CA ALA A 251 14.34 -17.06 -22.36
C ALA A 251 13.81 -18.37 -21.74
N GLY A 252 12.48 -18.55 -21.60
CA GLY A 252 11.88 -19.73 -20.99
C GLY A 252 12.07 -19.84 -19.47
N ARG A 253 12.44 -18.75 -18.79
CA ARG A 253 12.63 -18.70 -17.33
C ARG A 253 11.30 -18.52 -16.62
N THR A 254 11.14 -19.19 -15.49
CA THR A 254 10.07 -18.92 -14.52
C THR A 254 10.20 -17.52 -13.91
N PRO A 255 9.13 -16.96 -13.30
CA PRO A 255 9.20 -15.70 -12.56
C PRO A 255 10.31 -15.68 -11.50
N LEU A 256 10.48 -16.78 -10.76
CA LEU A 256 11.52 -16.89 -9.74
C LEU A 256 12.94 -16.86 -10.34
N GLU A 257 13.19 -17.63 -11.40
CA GLU A 257 14.49 -17.61 -12.08
C GLU A 257 14.80 -16.24 -12.69
N ALA A 258 13.79 -15.56 -13.24
CA ALA A 258 13.94 -14.19 -13.75
C ALA A 258 14.28 -13.21 -12.62
N ALA A 259 13.62 -13.32 -11.46
CA ALA A 259 13.91 -12.47 -10.29
C ALA A 259 15.31 -12.72 -9.71
N GLN A 260 15.70 -13.98 -9.54
CA GLN A 260 17.01 -14.36 -8.99
C GLN A 260 18.17 -13.96 -9.90
N GLY A 261 17.95 -13.92 -11.22
CA GLY A 261 18.93 -13.49 -12.20
C GLY A 261 18.91 -11.99 -12.53
N ALA A 262 18.04 -11.22 -11.88
CA ALA A 262 17.86 -9.81 -12.20
C ALA A 262 19.01 -8.94 -11.67
N ASP A 263 19.53 -8.06 -12.52
CA ASP A 263 20.31 -6.91 -12.06
C ASP A 263 19.34 -5.79 -11.64
N LEU A 264 19.20 -5.61 -10.33
CA LEU A 264 18.27 -4.61 -9.77
C LEU A 264 18.77 -3.18 -10.00
N GLY A 265 20.06 -2.97 -10.26
CA GLY A 265 20.67 -1.65 -10.36
C GLY A 265 20.21 -0.71 -9.24
N PRO A 266 19.58 0.45 -9.56
CA PRO A 266 19.13 1.41 -8.55
C PRO A 266 17.97 0.88 -7.67
N PHE A 267 17.25 -0.16 -8.10
CA PHE A 267 16.15 -0.74 -7.31
C PHE A 267 16.64 -1.65 -6.19
N ALA A 268 17.94 -1.97 -6.13
CA ALA A 268 18.53 -2.72 -5.02
C ALA A 268 18.44 -1.98 -3.67
N GLU A 269 18.24 -0.66 -3.70
CA GLU A 269 18.07 0.17 -2.50
C GLU A 269 16.62 0.16 -1.97
N LEU A 270 15.65 -0.35 -2.74
CA LEU A 270 14.26 -0.43 -2.29
C LEU A 270 14.12 -1.53 -1.24
N ALA A 271 13.39 -1.22 -0.17
CA ALA A 271 12.99 -2.23 0.81
C ALA A 271 12.05 -3.27 0.17
N GLU A 272 11.97 -4.45 0.78
CA GLU A 272 10.99 -5.49 0.42
C GLU A 272 11.14 -5.98 -1.03
N SER A 273 12.40 -6.08 -1.47
CA SER A 273 12.79 -6.49 -2.82
C SER A 273 12.20 -7.84 -3.23
N GLU A 274 11.82 -8.69 -2.27
CA GLU A 274 11.14 -9.95 -2.52
C GLU A 274 9.81 -9.78 -3.25
N ARG A 275 9.15 -8.60 -3.18
CA ARG A 275 7.96 -8.28 -3.97
C ARG A 275 8.18 -8.41 -5.48
N LEU A 276 9.41 -8.32 -5.96
CA LEU A 276 9.74 -8.47 -7.39
C LEU A 276 9.19 -9.78 -7.98
N VAL A 277 9.37 -10.92 -7.31
CA VAL A 277 8.95 -12.20 -7.89
C VAL A 277 7.43 -12.31 -7.99
N ALA A 278 6.69 -11.83 -7.00
CA ALA A 278 5.23 -11.76 -7.07
C ALA A 278 4.75 -10.81 -8.18
N ASN A 279 5.41 -9.66 -8.35
CA ASN A 279 5.13 -8.77 -9.47
C ASN A 279 5.39 -9.44 -10.84
N LEU A 280 6.45 -10.25 -10.95
CA LEU A 280 6.73 -11.03 -12.15
C LEU A 280 5.67 -12.12 -12.40
N HIS A 281 5.15 -12.78 -11.37
CA HIS A 281 4.00 -13.69 -11.54
C HIS A 281 2.81 -13.00 -12.21
N ARG A 282 2.47 -11.77 -11.76
CA ARG A 282 1.42 -10.96 -12.41
C ARG A 282 1.77 -10.59 -13.84
N ALA A 283 2.97 -10.07 -14.08
CA ALA A 283 3.39 -9.64 -15.41
C ALA A 283 3.40 -10.83 -16.40
N TYR A 284 3.88 -12.00 -15.98
CA TYR A 284 3.87 -13.23 -16.79
C TYR A 284 2.45 -13.69 -17.13
N ALA A 285 1.53 -13.61 -16.18
CA ALA A 285 0.12 -13.94 -16.42
C ALA A 285 -0.51 -13.00 -17.44
N GLU A 286 -0.26 -11.69 -17.35
CA GLU A 286 -0.74 -10.72 -18.34
C GLU A 286 -0.14 -10.98 -19.73
N LEU A 287 1.17 -11.26 -19.83
CA LEU A 287 1.81 -11.67 -21.08
C LEU A 287 1.25 -13.00 -21.63
N ALA A 288 0.63 -13.83 -20.79
CA ALA A 288 -0.08 -15.04 -21.21
C ALA A 288 -1.54 -14.78 -21.63
N GLY A 289 -2.02 -13.54 -21.55
CA GLY A 289 -3.39 -13.16 -21.89
C GLY A 289 -4.37 -13.23 -20.73
N ALA A 290 -3.90 -13.36 -19.48
CA ALA A 290 -4.77 -13.26 -18.31
C ALA A 290 -5.35 -11.83 -18.19
N ALA A 291 -6.59 -11.73 -17.73
CA ALA A 291 -7.22 -10.44 -17.49
C ALA A 291 -6.54 -9.71 -16.30
N PRO A 292 -6.45 -8.36 -16.33
CA PRO A 292 -6.02 -7.57 -15.17
C PRO A 292 -6.75 -7.98 -13.89
N GLY A 293 -6.01 -8.22 -12.80
CA GLY A 293 -6.58 -8.59 -11.50
C GLY A 293 -7.19 -9.98 -11.43
N SER A 294 -7.06 -10.82 -12.47
CA SER A 294 -7.48 -12.22 -12.36
C SER A 294 -6.76 -12.91 -11.21
N PRO A 295 -7.41 -13.81 -10.45
CA PRO A 295 -6.75 -14.52 -9.35
C PRO A 295 -5.45 -15.21 -9.79
N LEU A 296 -4.44 -15.16 -8.93
CA LEU A 296 -3.20 -15.90 -9.05
C LEU A 296 -3.05 -16.86 -7.86
N ASP A 297 -2.15 -17.83 -7.99
CA ASP A 297 -1.81 -18.71 -6.88
C ASP A 297 -1.01 -17.92 -5.83
N VAL A 298 -1.70 -17.50 -4.78
CA VAL A 298 -1.11 -16.73 -3.68
C VAL A 298 -0.11 -17.57 -2.88
N VAL A 299 -0.29 -18.89 -2.79
CA VAL A 299 0.65 -19.77 -2.06
C VAL A 299 1.96 -19.86 -2.83
N ALA A 300 1.89 -20.05 -4.14
CA ALA A 300 3.08 -20.05 -4.99
C ALA A 300 3.79 -18.68 -4.97
N GLY A 301 3.03 -17.58 -5.08
CA GLY A 301 3.59 -16.23 -5.05
C GLY A 301 4.37 -15.93 -3.77
N PHE A 302 3.77 -16.16 -2.60
CA PHE A 302 4.44 -15.95 -1.30
C PHE A 302 5.56 -16.98 -1.03
N GLY A 303 5.42 -18.20 -1.55
CA GLY A 303 6.48 -19.20 -1.50
C GLY A 303 7.73 -18.72 -2.24
N ASP A 304 7.56 -18.22 -3.45
CA ASP A 304 8.68 -17.68 -4.24
C ASP A 304 9.26 -16.41 -3.62
N MET A 305 8.43 -15.53 -3.02
CA MET A 305 8.93 -14.38 -2.26
C MET A 305 9.81 -14.83 -1.10
N THR A 306 9.42 -15.88 -0.38
CA THR A 306 10.23 -16.48 0.70
C THR A 306 11.56 -17.00 0.17
N VAL A 307 11.57 -17.67 -0.99
CA VAL A 307 12.80 -18.14 -1.62
C VAL A 307 13.71 -16.98 -2.04
N LEU A 308 13.14 -15.93 -2.66
CA LEU A 308 13.89 -14.75 -3.06
C LEU A 308 14.46 -13.99 -1.85
N ASN A 309 13.75 -14.00 -0.72
CA ASN A 309 14.19 -13.45 0.55
C ASN A 309 15.13 -14.40 1.34
N GLY A 310 15.97 -15.17 0.65
CA GLY A 310 16.95 -16.06 1.28
C GLY A 310 16.36 -17.21 2.10
N GLY A 311 15.12 -17.61 1.82
CA GLY A 311 14.39 -18.64 2.58
C GLY A 311 13.70 -18.13 3.84
N VAL A 312 13.70 -16.81 4.07
CA VAL A 312 13.05 -16.18 5.22
C VAL A 312 11.67 -15.66 4.79
N PRO A 313 10.58 -16.05 5.47
CA PRO A 313 9.26 -15.49 5.17
C PRO A 313 9.28 -13.97 5.31
N VAL A 314 8.45 -13.28 4.52
CA VAL A 314 8.27 -11.82 4.65
C VAL A 314 8.01 -11.42 6.09
N ALA A 315 8.65 -10.37 6.58
CA ALA A 315 8.45 -9.87 7.94
C ALA A 315 7.30 -8.86 7.97
N CYS A 316 6.51 -8.85 9.05
CA CYS A 316 5.54 -7.80 9.34
C CYS A 316 6.12 -6.84 10.37
N HIS A 317 5.95 -5.53 10.17
CA HIS A 317 6.54 -4.49 11.02
C HIS A 317 5.51 -3.83 11.97
N ALA A 318 4.25 -4.31 11.99
CA ALA A 318 3.14 -3.71 12.75
C ALA A 318 3.21 -3.92 14.27
#